data_AF-A0AA43M9K9-F1
#
_entry.id   AF-A0AA43M9K9-F1
#
_cell.length_a   1.000
_cell.length_b   1.000
_cell.length_c   1.000
_cell.angle_alpha   90.00
_cell.angle_beta   90.00
_cell.angle_gamma   90.00
#
_symmetry.space_group_name_H-M   'P 1'
#
loop_
_entity.id
_entity.type
_entity.pdbx_description
1 polymer ?
#
loop_
_entity_poly.entity_id
_entity_poly.type
_entity_poly.pdbx_seq_one_letter_code
_entity_poly.pdbx_strand_id
1 'polypeptide(L)'
;MKFKILAILLGMFYYSASVNAQPSMDVNNSSDYLMITTEQQEIYLRRFIDANPAIVAQCQPGWSLDQSNQYFIDWVTNNPQFLRRNLTSSFSAALLSACKLPAKK
;
A
#
# COMPACT_ATOMS: atom_id res chain seq x y z
N MET A 1 37.93 -18.24 -33.83
CA MET A 1 36.76 -18.59 -33.00
C MET A 1 36.67 -17.83 -31.66
N LYS A 2 37.72 -17.16 -31.17
CA LYS A 2 37.74 -16.50 -29.84
C LYS A 2 36.96 -15.17 -29.76
N PHE A 3 36.80 -14.46 -30.88
CA PHE A 3 36.12 -13.15 -30.92
C PHE A 3 34.58 -13.22 -30.85
N LYS A 4 33.97 -14.34 -31.27
CA LYS A 4 32.51 -14.50 -31.25
C LYS A 4 31.95 -14.68 -29.84
N ILE A 5 32.72 -15.30 -28.96
CA ILE A 5 32.34 -15.54 -27.56
C ILE A 5 32.32 -14.20 -26.78
N LEU A 6 33.25 -13.30 -27.08
CA LEU A 6 33.34 -11.99 -26.42
C LEU A 6 32.13 -11.09 -26.75
N ALA A 7 31.63 -11.16 -27.99
CA ALA A 7 30.46 -10.39 -28.42
C ALA A 7 29.16 -10.88 -27.75
N ILE A 8 29.04 -12.18 -27.49
CA ILE A 8 27.89 -12.77 -26.78
C ILE A 8 27.90 -12.37 -25.29
N LEU A 9 29.09 -12.33 -24.67
CA LEU A 9 29.23 -11.90 -23.28
C LEU A 9 28.97 -10.41 -23.08
N LEU A 10 29.37 -9.55 -24.03
CA LEU A 10 29.05 -8.12 -23.96
C LEU A 10 27.55 -7.85 -24.14
N GLY A 11 26.86 -8.61 -25.00
CA GLY A 11 25.42 -8.44 -25.23
C GLY A 11 24.56 -8.77 -24.01
N MET A 12 24.99 -9.72 -23.17
CA MET A 12 24.26 -10.08 -21.94
C MET A 12 24.35 -9.01 -20.84
N PHE A 13 25.36 -8.13 -20.85
CA PHE A 13 25.47 -7.05 -19.86
C PHE A 13 24.51 -5.88 -20.12
N TYR A 14 24.09 -5.66 -21.37
CA TYR A 14 23.21 -4.53 -21.72
C TYR A 14 21.73 -4.76 -21.41
N TYR A 15 21.29 -6.01 -21.23
CA TYR A 15 19.90 -6.34 -20.90
C TYR A 15 19.56 -6.24 -19.41
N SER A 16 20.54 -6.02 -18.53
CA SER A 16 20.30 -5.95 -17.07
C SER A 16 19.96 -4.55 -16.56
N ALA A 17 19.91 -3.53 -17.41
CA ALA A 17 19.75 -2.13 -16.99
C ALA A 17 18.30 -1.68 -16.72
N SER A 18 17.33 -2.59 -16.72
CA SER A 18 15.92 -2.27 -16.47
C SER A 18 15.34 -2.98 -15.24
N VAL A 19 16.20 -3.27 -14.26
CA VAL A 19 15.71 -3.59 -12.92
C VAL A 19 15.26 -2.27 -12.30
N ASN A 20 13.99 -1.92 -12.48
CA ASN A 20 13.31 -1.01 -11.58
C ASN A 20 13.38 -1.67 -10.19
N ALA A 21 14.45 -1.38 -9.45
CA ALA A 21 14.56 -1.74 -8.06
C ALA A 21 13.38 -1.08 -7.36
N GLN A 22 12.31 -1.83 -7.14
CA GLN A 22 11.25 -1.41 -6.23
C GLN A 22 11.95 -1.11 -4.91
N PRO A 23 11.84 0.13 -4.38
CA PRO A 23 12.28 0.37 -3.03
C PRO A 23 11.47 -0.56 -2.14
N SER A 24 12.12 -1.59 -1.59
CA SER A 24 11.58 -2.33 -0.46
C SER A 24 11.69 -1.43 0.76
N MET A 25 10.82 -0.44 0.80
CA MET A 25 10.42 0.21 2.04
C MET A 25 9.15 -0.53 2.42
N ASP A 26 9.30 -1.67 3.11
CA ASP A 26 8.15 -2.31 3.75
C ASP A 26 7.56 -1.29 4.74
N VAL A 27 6.45 -0.69 4.34
CA VAL A 27 5.79 0.35 5.11
C VAL A 27 5.14 -0.34 6.31
N ASN A 28 5.82 -0.26 7.44
CA ASN A 28 5.45 -1.04 8.61
C ASN A 28 4.47 -0.31 9.53
N ASN A 29 4.38 1.03 9.43
CA ASN A 29 3.52 1.85 10.26
C ASN A 29 2.83 2.97 9.47
N SER A 30 1.88 3.64 10.10
CA SER A 30 1.11 4.70 9.44
C SER A 30 1.92 5.97 9.19
N SER A 31 2.90 6.32 10.02
CA SER A 31 3.78 7.46 9.71
C SER A 31 4.59 7.24 8.43
N ASP A 32 5.14 6.04 8.24
CA ASP A 32 5.86 5.70 7.02
C ASP A 32 4.93 5.77 5.81
N TYR A 33 3.68 5.32 5.97
CA TYR A 33 2.66 5.37 4.91
C TYR A 33 2.35 6.80 4.48
N LEU A 34 2.33 7.75 5.40
CA LEU A 34 2.10 9.17 5.07
C LEU A 34 3.29 9.81 4.33
N MET A 35 4.46 9.17 4.32
CA MET A 35 5.68 9.69 3.69
C MET A 35 5.94 9.15 2.28
N ILE A 36 5.24 8.10 1.85
CA ILE A 36 5.37 7.54 0.49
C ILE A 36 4.49 8.29 -0.52
N THR A 37 4.70 8.05 -1.81
CA THR A 37 3.89 8.67 -2.86
C THR A 37 2.46 8.13 -2.85
N THR A 38 1.51 8.89 -3.40
CA THR A 38 0.11 8.47 -3.52
C THR A 38 -0.04 7.13 -4.25
N GLU A 39 0.76 6.89 -5.31
CA GLU A 39 0.73 5.62 -6.04
C GLU A 39 1.16 4.45 -5.15
N GLN A 40 2.16 4.65 -4.30
CA GLN A 40 2.58 3.61 -3.34
C GLN A 40 1.51 3.40 -2.26
N GLN A 41 0.91 4.48 -1.75
CA GLN A 41 -0.19 4.40 -0.79
C GLN A 41 -1.36 3.57 -1.32
N GLU A 42 -1.74 3.80 -2.57
CA GLU A 42 -2.77 3.04 -3.27
C GLU A 42 -2.43 1.56 -3.38
N ILE A 43 -1.18 1.20 -3.73
CA ILE A 43 -0.74 -0.20 -3.80
C ILE A 43 -0.91 -0.89 -2.44
N TYR A 44 -0.47 -0.25 -1.35
CA TYR A 44 -0.58 -0.81 0.00
C TYR A 44 -2.04 -0.95 0.45
N LEU A 45 -2.86 0.08 0.21
CA LEU A 45 -4.27 0.05 0.58
C LEU A 45 -5.06 -0.96 -0.26
N ARG A 46 -4.78 -1.05 -1.57
CA ARG A 46 -5.40 -2.03 -2.47
C ARG A 46 -5.14 -3.44 -1.97
N ARG A 47 -3.89 -3.78 -1.63
CA ARG A 47 -3.53 -5.09 -1.06
C ARG A 47 -4.34 -5.40 0.20
N PHE A 48 -4.52 -4.40 1.07
CA PHE A 48 -5.33 -4.57 2.28
C PHE A 48 -6.81 -4.79 1.94
N ILE A 49 -7.39 -3.99 1.04
CA ILE A 49 -8.79 -4.10 0.61
C ILE A 49 -9.07 -5.46 -0.04
N ASP A 50 -8.21 -5.88 -0.97
CA ASP A 50 -8.36 -7.13 -1.71
C ASP A 50 -8.24 -8.35 -0.79
N ALA A 51 -7.48 -8.24 0.31
CA ALA A 51 -7.40 -9.27 1.35
C ALA A 51 -8.61 -9.26 2.31
N ASN A 52 -9.41 -8.19 2.33
CA ASN A 52 -10.51 -7.98 3.28
C ASN A 52 -11.85 -7.62 2.58
N PRO A 53 -12.25 -8.32 1.50
CA PRO A 53 -13.33 -7.85 0.63
C PRO A 53 -14.69 -7.79 1.34
N ALA A 54 -14.99 -8.74 2.23
CA ALA A 54 -16.28 -8.80 2.92
C ALA A 54 -16.51 -7.61 3.86
N ILE A 55 -15.50 -7.26 4.66
CA ILE A 55 -15.59 -6.13 5.60
C ILE A 55 -15.53 -4.80 4.86
N VAL A 56 -14.76 -4.69 3.76
CA VAL A 56 -14.77 -3.50 2.91
C VAL A 56 -16.14 -3.28 2.29
N ALA A 57 -16.76 -4.35 1.74
CA ALA A 57 -18.11 -4.27 1.19
C ALA A 57 -19.15 -3.80 2.22
N GLN A 58 -18.95 -4.13 3.50
CA GLN A 58 -19.83 -3.69 4.57
C GLN A 58 -19.57 -2.23 5.00
N CYS A 59 -18.31 -1.83 5.12
CA CYS A 59 -17.93 -0.60 5.81
C CYS A 59 -17.62 0.57 4.88
N GLN A 60 -17.21 0.30 3.65
CA GLN A 60 -16.94 1.29 2.60
C GLN A 60 -17.62 0.89 1.27
N PRO A 61 -18.95 0.63 1.26
CA PRO A 61 -19.63 0.17 0.06
C PRO A 61 -19.57 1.23 -1.06
N GLY A 62 -19.06 0.83 -2.22
CA GLY A 62 -18.99 1.67 -3.42
C GLY A 62 -17.93 2.78 -3.37
N TRP A 63 -17.04 2.78 -2.38
CA TRP A 63 -15.95 3.75 -2.32
C TRP A 63 -14.89 3.45 -3.39
N SER A 64 -14.32 4.51 -3.97
CA SER A 64 -13.12 4.38 -4.77
C SER A 64 -11.90 4.14 -3.87
N LEU A 65 -10.80 3.65 -4.46
CA LEU A 65 -9.55 3.48 -3.72
C LEU A 65 -9.04 4.81 -3.16
N ASP A 66 -9.09 5.87 -3.95
CA ASP A 66 -8.68 7.22 -3.57
C ASP A 66 -9.50 7.74 -2.39
N GLN A 67 -10.82 7.48 -2.41
CA GLN A 67 -11.70 7.85 -1.31
C GLN A 67 -11.34 7.08 -0.03
N SER A 68 -11.08 5.78 -0.12
CA SER A 68 -10.62 4.97 1.01
C SER A 68 -9.25 5.44 1.52
N ASN A 69 -8.34 5.86 0.62
CA ASN A 69 -7.03 6.37 0.99
C ASN A 69 -7.13 7.71 1.73
N GLN A 70 -7.86 8.67 1.15
CA GLN A 70 -8.07 9.97 1.77
C GLN A 70 -8.73 9.82 3.15
N TYR A 71 -9.74 8.96 3.26
CA TYR A 71 -10.36 8.67 4.54
C TYR A 71 -9.37 8.09 5.56
N PHE A 72 -8.49 7.17 5.16
CA PHE A 72 -7.47 6.62 6.04
C PHE A 72 -6.49 7.71 6.52
N ILE A 73 -6.04 8.59 5.62
CA ILE A 73 -5.15 9.72 5.93
C ILE A 73 -5.82 10.67 6.94
N ASP A 74 -7.07 11.04 6.68
CA ASP A 74 -7.84 11.91 7.58
C ASP A 74 -8.05 11.24 8.94
N TRP A 75 -8.37 9.94 8.94
CA TRP A 75 -8.58 9.18 10.16
C TRP A 75 -7.30 9.10 11.01
N VAL A 76 -6.15 8.77 10.41
CA VAL A 76 -4.89 8.68 11.18
C VAL A 76 -4.41 10.05 11.67
N THR A 77 -4.68 11.11 10.91
CA THR A 77 -4.41 12.50 11.31
C THR A 77 -5.21 12.87 12.57
N ASN A 78 -6.46 12.44 12.64
CA ASN A 78 -7.33 12.65 13.80
C ASN A 78 -7.08 11.64 14.95
N ASN A 79 -6.27 10.60 14.72
CA ASN A 79 -5.97 9.55 15.68
C ASN A 79 -4.44 9.33 15.79
N PRO A 80 -3.68 10.33 16.26
CA PRO A 80 -2.21 10.33 16.20
C PRO A 80 -1.56 9.17 16.97
N GLN A 81 -2.26 8.56 17.92
CA GLN A 81 -1.82 7.34 18.61
C GLN A 81 -1.62 6.13 17.66
N PHE A 82 -2.16 6.19 16.44
CA PHE A 82 -1.98 5.17 15.40
C PHE A 82 -0.81 5.42 14.47
N LEU A 83 -0.17 6.60 14.51
CA LEU A 83 0.98 6.91 13.63
C LEU A 83 2.11 5.88 13.76
N ARG A 84 2.39 5.42 14.98
CA ARG A 84 3.43 4.43 15.28
C ARG A 84 2.93 2.98 15.28
N ARG A 85 1.65 2.74 14.99
CA ARG A 85 1.06 1.39 14.99
C ARG A 85 1.32 0.71 13.66
N ASN A 86 1.28 -0.62 13.69
CA ASN A 86 1.42 -1.41 12.47
C ASN A 86 0.36 -0.99 11.44
N LEU A 87 0.78 -0.85 10.18
CA LEU A 87 -0.07 -0.33 9.11
C LEU A 87 -1.36 -1.12 8.94
N THR A 88 -1.30 -2.46 8.95
CA THR A 88 -2.48 -3.33 8.82
C THR A 88 -3.45 -3.13 9.97
N SER A 89 -2.96 -2.99 11.20
CA SER A 89 -3.80 -2.70 12.37
C SER A 89 -4.48 -1.34 12.25
N SER A 90 -3.76 -0.32 11.77
CA SER A 90 -4.32 1.01 11.54
C SER A 90 -5.36 1.00 10.42
N PHE A 91 -5.11 0.31 9.30
CA PHE A 91 -6.10 0.13 8.24
C PHE A 91 -7.37 -0.54 8.76
N SER A 92 -7.21 -1.59 9.57
CA SER A 92 -8.34 -2.32 10.16
C SER A 92 -9.15 -1.42 11.10
N ALA A 93 -8.49 -0.64 11.95
CA ALA A 93 -9.15 0.29 12.87
C ALA A 93 -9.88 1.42 12.12
N ALA A 94 -9.27 2.01 11.10
CA ALA A 94 -9.90 3.01 10.25
C ALA A 94 -11.11 2.46 9.50
N LEU A 95 -10.98 1.27 8.90
CA LEU A 95 -12.07 0.59 8.21
C LEU A 95 -13.24 0.30 9.16
N LEU A 96 -12.95 -0.20 10.36
CA LEU A 96 -13.95 -0.45 11.39
C LEU A 96 -14.64 0.83 11.86
N SER A 97 -13.90 1.95 11.91
CA SER A 97 -14.45 3.27 12.22
C SER A 97 -15.35 3.81 11.11
N ALA A 98 -15.15 3.38 9.85
CA ALA A 98 -16.01 3.76 8.73
C ALA A 98 -17.32 2.98 8.71
N CYS A 99 -17.37 1.81 9.37
CA CYS A 99 -18.57 1.00 9.43
C CYS A 99 -19.71 1.78 10.09
N LYS A 100 -20.86 1.88 9.40
CA LYS A 100 -22.13 2.28 10.01
C LYS A 100 -22.67 1.11 10.84
N LEU A 101 -21.98 0.76 11.92
CA LEU A 101 -22.55 -0.18 12.88
C LEU A 101 -23.74 0.53 13.55
N PRO A 102 -24.92 -0.10 13.62
CA PRO A 102 -26.00 0.45 14.42
C PRO A 102 -25.48 0.64 15.84
N ALA A 103 -25.59 1.87 16.37
CA ALA A 103 -25.28 2.12 17.76
C ALA A 103 -26.04 1.08 18.59
N LYS A 104 -25.33 0.30 19.43
CA LYS A 104 -25.99 -0.58 20.39
C LYS A 104 -26.92 0.31 21.21
N LYS A 105 -28.23 0.12 21.03
CA LYS A 105 -29.25 0.64 21.94
C LYS A 105 -29.10 -0.02 23.30
#